data_AF-A0A7S3TXX4-F1
#
_entry.id   AF-A0A7S3TXX4-F1
#
_cell.length_a   1.000
_cell.length_b   1.000
_cell.length_c   1.000
_cell.angle_alpha   90.00
_cell.angle_beta   90.00
_cell.angle_gamma   90.00
#
_symmetry.space_group_name_H-M   'P 1'
#
loop_
_entity.id
_entity.type
_entity.pdbx_description
1 polymer ?
#
loop_
_entity_poly.entity_id
_entity_poly.type
_entity_poly.pdbx_seq_one_letter_code
_entity_poly.pdbx_strand_id
1 'polypeptide(L)'
;PSLAPPPSKPPGAPQPLARPLEAMQTKVLAVLLLTLSGAAAFRVRTGAVEPKGPGIPEPTMQAACAECQSKAEFLDKTDPCDCHATDIMGTFENDATKELTTAREYGSDTVNTGKERLTPGWLWRC
;
A
#
# COMPACT_ATOMS: atom_id res chain seq x y z
N PRO A 1 39.91 58.25 -71.33
CA PRO A 1 41.27 58.29 -70.74
C PRO A 1 41.23 58.28 -69.20
N SER A 2 42.25 57.67 -68.59
CA SER A 2 42.53 57.58 -67.14
C SER A 2 41.76 56.47 -66.40
N LEU A 3 42.31 55.25 -66.28
CA LEU A 3 43.38 54.76 -65.37
C LEU A 3 42.77 54.06 -64.13
N ALA A 4 42.89 52.73 -64.07
CA ALA A 4 42.79 51.95 -62.84
C ALA A 4 44.10 52.10 -62.02
N PRO A 5 44.15 51.94 -60.67
CA PRO A 5 44.17 50.61 -60.00
C PRO A 5 43.59 50.64 -58.54
N PRO A 6 43.92 49.73 -57.59
CA PRO A 6 43.68 48.28 -57.45
C PRO A 6 42.89 47.95 -56.12
N PRO A 7 42.71 46.66 -55.70
CA PRO A 7 41.65 46.22 -54.78
C PRO A 7 42.08 46.14 -53.30
N SER A 8 41.11 46.08 -52.38
CA SER A 8 41.37 45.69 -50.98
C SER A 8 40.34 44.69 -50.42
N LYS A 9 40.82 43.44 -50.36
CA LYS A 9 40.57 42.30 -49.46
C LYS A 9 39.42 42.37 -48.42
N PRO A 10 38.62 41.28 -48.27
CA PRO A 10 37.62 41.18 -47.20
C PRO A 10 38.25 40.66 -45.90
N PRO A 11 37.74 41.04 -44.71
CA PRO A 11 38.03 40.32 -43.49
C PRO A 11 36.78 39.61 -42.96
N GLY A 12 36.93 38.32 -42.68
CA GLY A 12 36.04 37.61 -41.76
C GLY A 12 35.57 36.25 -42.25
N ALA A 13 36.43 35.23 -42.13
CA ALA A 13 35.93 33.91 -41.79
C ALA A 13 35.83 33.83 -40.26
N PRO A 14 34.80 33.17 -39.73
CA PRO A 14 35.12 31.99 -38.94
C PRO A 14 34.35 30.75 -39.41
N GLN A 15 35.04 29.64 -39.15
CA GLN A 15 34.74 28.25 -39.47
C GLN A 15 33.47 27.69 -38.81
N PRO A 16 33.02 26.48 -39.22
CA PRO A 16 31.68 25.97 -38.94
C PRO A 16 31.62 25.35 -37.53
N LEU A 17 30.52 25.60 -36.82
CA LEU A 17 30.15 24.82 -35.63
C LEU A 17 28.71 24.38 -35.78
N ALA A 18 28.52 23.29 -36.53
CA ALA A 18 27.38 22.42 -36.32
C ALA A 18 27.38 22.02 -34.83
N ARG A 19 26.43 22.57 -34.07
CA ARG A 19 26.21 22.14 -32.69
C ARG A 19 25.34 20.90 -32.73
N PRO A 20 25.73 19.80 -32.06
CA PRO A 20 24.90 18.60 -31.99
C PRO A 20 23.66 18.89 -31.14
N LEU A 21 22.47 18.72 -31.73
CA LEU A 21 21.17 18.79 -31.05
C LEU A 21 20.88 17.50 -30.23
N GLU A 22 21.86 16.62 -30.06
CA GLU A 22 21.64 15.21 -29.66
C GLU A 22 22.12 14.88 -28.24
N ALA A 23 22.38 15.87 -27.37
CA ALA A 23 22.94 15.60 -26.02
C ALA A 23 22.06 16.04 -24.85
N MET A 24 21.10 16.95 -25.05
CA MET A 24 20.25 17.47 -23.97
C MET A 24 18.91 16.73 -23.84
N GLN A 25 18.43 16.08 -24.90
CA GLN A 25 17.12 15.42 -24.91
C GLN A 25 17.10 14.05 -24.21
N THR A 26 18.22 13.32 -24.21
CA THR A 26 18.33 11.98 -23.60
C THR A 26 18.32 12.02 -22.07
N LYS A 27 18.90 13.05 -21.44
CA LYS A 27 18.92 13.18 -19.97
C LYS A 27 17.56 13.57 -19.39
N VAL A 28 16.83 14.44 -20.09
CA VAL A 28 15.49 14.88 -19.66
C VAL A 28 14.49 13.72 -19.75
N LEU A 29 14.56 12.91 -20.81
CA LEU A 29 13.71 11.73 -20.95
C LEU A 29 14.02 10.66 -19.88
N ALA A 30 15.29 10.44 -19.58
CA ALA A 30 15.69 9.51 -18.53
C ALA A 30 15.18 9.93 -17.14
N VAL A 31 15.26 11.22 -16.80
CA VAL A 31 14.73 11.74 -15.53
C VAL A 31 13.19 11.62 -15.48
N LEU A 32 12.49 11.93 -16.57
CA LEU A 32 11.03 11.78 -16.66
C LEU A 32 10.59 10.32 -16.43
N LEU A 33 11.26 9.35 -17.06
CA LEU A 33 10.96 7.93 -16.89
C LEU A 33 11.23 7.46 -15.45
N LEU A 34 12.33 7.90 -14.83
CA LEU A 34 12.63 7.58 -13.42
C LEU A 34 11.58 8.17 -12.45
N THR A 35 11.06 9.37 -12.71
CA THR A 35 10.00 9.97 -11.87
C THR A 35 8.64 9.30 -12.04
N LEU A 36 8.31 8.80 -13.25
CA LEU A 36 7.03 8.11 -13.49
C LEU A 36 6.97 6.72 -12.84
N SER A 37 8.09 5.98 -12.82
CA SER A 37 8.17 4.67 -12.14
C SER A 37 8.19 4.78 -10.61
N GLY A 38 8.65 5.90 -10.05
CA GLY A 38 8.66 6.14 -8.60
C GLY A 38 7.27 6.38 -7.99
N ALA A 39 6.32 6.90 -8.77
CA ALA A 39 4.96 7.19 -8.28
C ALA A 39 4.10 5.92 -8.07
N ALA A 40 4.40 4.83 -8.80
CA ALA A 40 3.66 3.56 -8.66
C ALA A 40 4.14 2.72 -7.46
N ALA A 41 5.39 2.88 -7.02
CA ALA A 41 5.96 2.08 -5.94
C ALA A 41 5.53 2.53 -4.53
N PHE A 42 4.96 3.72 -4.37
CA PHE A 42 4.59 4.26 -3.05
C PHE A 42 3.19 3.84 -2.56
N ARG A 43 2.40 3.13 -3.37
CA ARG A 43 1.04 2.66 -3.02
C ARG A 43 1.00 1.31 -2.29
N VAL A 44 2.14 0.79 -1.77
CA VAL A 44 2.21 -0.56 -1.18
C VAL A 44 2.45 -0.56 0.34
N ARG A 45 2.22 0.55 1.06
CA ARG A 45 2.48 0.61 2.52
C ARG A 45 1.40 1.19 3.41
N THR A 46 0.14 1.10 3.02
CA THR A 46 -0.96 1.17 4.00
C THR A 46 -1.62 -0.18 4.04
N GLY A 47 -1.31 -0.97 5.07
CA GLY A 47 -1.93 -2.26 5.36
C GLY A 47 -3.40 -2.13 5.78
N ALA A 48 -4.17 -1.32 5.07
CA ALA A 48 -5.62 -1.30 5.16
C ALA A 48 -6.11 -2.60 4.55
N VAL A 49 -6.25 -3.62 5.39
CA VAL A 49 -7.12 -4.75 5.07
C VAL A 49 -8.51 -4.14 4.84
N GLU A 50 -9.05 -4.35 3.66
CA GLU A 50 -10.40 -3.89 3.34
C GLU A 50 -11.36 -4.50 4.36
N PRO A 51 -12.22 -3.69 5.02
CA PRO A 51 -13.14 -4.21 6.02
C PRO A 51 -14.07 -5.22 5.35
N LYS A 52 -14.32 -6.33 6.05
CA LYS A 52 -15.21 -7.41 5.60
C LYS A 52 -16.66 -6.96 5.53
N GLY A 53 -17.01 -5.93 6.28
CA GLY A 53 -18.33 -5.32 6.30
C GLY A 53 -19.05 -5.45 7.64
N PRO A 54 -20.14 -4.69 7.82
CA PRO A 54 -20.79 -4.55 9.12
C PRO A 54 -21.37 -5.88 9.57
N GLY A 55 -21.22 -6.19 10.86
CA GLY A 55 -21.66 -7.45 11.44
C GLY A 55 -20.70 -8.63 11.26
N ILE A 56 -19.61 -8.46 10.50
CA ILE A 56 -18.59 -9.50 10.34
C ILE A 56 -17.37 -9.17 11.22
N PRO A 57 -16.88 -10.11 12.05
CA PRO A 57 -15.71 -9.85 12.89
C PRO A 57 -14.42 -9.63 12.08
N GLU A 58 -13.72 -8.55 12.44
CA GLU A 58 -12.44 -8.16 11.87
C GLU A 58 -11.27 -8.85 12.58
N PRO A 59 -10.12 -9.05 11.91
CA PRO A 59 -8.97 -9.71 12.52
C PRO A 59 -8.29 -8.84 13.60
N THR A 60 -8.53 -7.53 13.60
CA THR A 60 -7.92 -6.59 14.55
C THR A 60 -8.93 -5.56 15.06
N MET A 61 -8.73 -5.09 16.29
CA MET A 61 -9.54 -4.03 16.90
C MET A 61 -9.49 -2.74 16.07
N GLN A 62 -8.31 -2.43 15.54
CA GLN A 62 -8.07 -1.24 14.74
C GLN A 62 -8.87 -1.27 13.43
N ALA A 63 -8.91 -2.42 12.75
CA ALA A 63 -9.72 -2.59 11.54
C ALA A 63 -11.22 -2.42 11.84
N ALA A 64 -11.70 -2.99 12.94
CA ALA A 64 -13.09 -2.84 13.37
C ALA A 64 -13.44 -1.36 13.65
N CYS A 65 -12.57 -0.63 14.35
CA CYS A 65 -12.82 0.79 14.62
C CYS A 65 -12.64 1.69 13.39
N ALA A 66 -11.75 1.35 12.47
CA ALA A 66 -11.63 2.07 11.20
C ALA A 66 -12.89 1.90 10.36
N GLU A 67 -13.48 0.70 10.32
CA GLU A 67 -14.76 0.47 9.65
C GLU A 67 -15.88 1.27 10.31
N CYS A 68 -16.00 1.20 11.63
CA CYS A 68 -16.97 1.96 12.43
C CYS A 68 -16.96 3.46 12.08
N GLN A 69 -15.77 4.08 12.08
CA GLN A 69 -15.59 5.49 11.74
C GLN A 69 -15.99 5.79 10.29
N SER A 70 -15.70 4.89 9.34
CA SER A 70 -16.11 5.05 7.94
C SER A 70 -17.62 4.98 7.75
N LYS A 71 -18.35 4.36 8.69
CA LYS A 71 -19.81 4.22 8.66
C LYS A 71 -20.53 5.22 9.53
N ALA A 72 -19.81 5.98 10.36
CA ALA A 72 -20.38 6.93 11.32
C ALA A 72 -21.38 7.92 10.69
N GLU A 73 -21.17 8.35 9.44
CA GLU A 73 -22.10 9.27 8.75
C GLU A 73 -23.46 8.66 8.42
N PHE A 74 -23.54 7.32 8.34
CA PHE A 74 -24.75 6.54 8.05
C PHE A 74 -25.41 5.98 9.32
N LEU A 75 -24.78 6.15 10.48
CA LEU A 75 -25.29 5.69 11.77
C LEU A 75 -26.12 6.81 12.42
N ASP A 76 -27.03 6.43 13.32
CA ASP A 76 -27.99 7.36 13.92
C ASP A 76 -27.27 8.49 14.67
N LYS A 77 -27.70 9.73 14.45
CA LYS A 77 -26.98 10.94 14.89
C LYS A 77 -27.34 11.38 16.31
N THR A 78 -28.17 10.59 16.99
CA THR A 78 -28.71 10.91 18.30
C THR A 78 -27.61 10.86 19.38
N ASP A 79 -26.61 9.98 19.22
CA ASP A 79 -25.48 9.83 20.13
C ASP A 79 -24.14 9.91 19.34
N PRO A 80 -23.04 10.41 19.96
CA PRO A 80 -21.72 10.31 19.38
C PRO A 80 -21.33 8.84 19.17
N CYS A 81 -21.01 8.49 17.92
CA CYS A 81 -20.61 7.15 17.51
C CYS A 81 -19.17 6.85 17.98
N ASP A 82 -19.02 6.55 19.28
CA ASP A 82 -17.77 6.09 19.88
C ASP A 82 -17.56 4.60 19.57
N CYS A 83 -16.40 4.24 19.00
CA CYS A 83 -16.15 2.85 18.63
C CYS A 83 -16.02 1.95 19.87
N HIS A 84 -16.97 1.04 20.03
CA HIS A 84 -16.86 -0.08 20.96
C HIS A 84 -16.53 -1.36 20.19
N ALA A 85 -15.24 -1.73 20.15
CA ALA A 85 -14.78 -2.98 19.55
C ALA A 85 -14.55 -4.07 20.62
N THR A 86 -15.13 -5.25 20.41
CA THR A 86 -15.01 -6.41 21.31
C THR A 86 -14.51 -7.63 20.54
N ASP A 87 -13.49 -8.32 21.06
CA ASP A 87 -13.04 -9.62 20.55
C ASP A 87 -14.03 -10.72 20.97
N ILE A 88 -15.04 -10.98 20.16
CA ILE A 88 -16.10 -11.95 20.48
C ILE A 88 -15.57 -13.38 20.48
N MET A 89 -14.59 -13.69 19.62
CA MET A 89 -14.03 -15.04 19.48
C MET A 89 -13.08 -15.39 20.64
N GLY A 90 -12.37 -14.41 21.17
CA GLY A 90 -11.50 -14.60 22.34
C GLY A 90 -12.23 -14.54 23.69
N THR A 91 -13.47 -14.06 23.74
CA THR A 91 -14.19 -13.83 25.01
C THR A 91 -14.91 -15.06 25.53
N PHE A 92 -15.48 -15.90 24.65
CA PHE A 92 -16.45 -16.93 25.06
C PHE A 92 -16.01 -18.37 24.84
N GLU A 93 -14.97 -18.63 24.03
CA GLU A 93 -14.68 -19.99 23.58
C GLU A 93 -13.18 -20.32 23.73
N ASN A 94 -12.88 -21.11 24.77
CA ASN A 94 -11.55 -21.62 25.03
C ASN A 94 -11.45 -23.06 24.53
N ASP A 95 -10.71 -23.26 23.45
CA ASP A 95 -10.45 -24.57 22.88
C ASP A 95 -9.29 -25.32 23.56
N ALA A 96 -8.64 -24.75 24.57
CA ALA A 96 -7.39 -25.25 25.14
C ALA A 96 -7.48 -26.64 25.79
N THR A 97 -8.67 -27.15 26.07
CA THR A 97 -8.85 -28.49 26.65
C THR A 97 -9.42 -29.51 25.67
N LYS A 98 -9.43 -29.22 24.37
CA LYS A 98 -9.89 -30.18 23.36
C LYS A 98 -8.89 -31.32 23.23
N GLU A 99 -9.33 -32.52 23.59
CA GLU A 99 -8.53 -33.74 23.48
C GLU A 99 -9.07 -34.64 22.37
N LEU A 100 -8.15 -35.22 21.61
CA LEU A 100 -8.45 -36.25 20.62
C LEU A 100 -7.83 -37.56 21.10
N THR A 101 -8.68 -38.52 21.44
CA THR A 101 -8.25 -39.89 21.76
C THR A 101 -8.39 -40.75 20.52
N THR A 102 -7.29 -41.39 20.12
CA THR A 102 -7.25 -42.32 18.98
C THR A 102 -6.79 -43.68 19.45
N ALA A 103 -7.45 -44.74 19.00
CA ALA A 103 -6.99 -46.10 19.23
C ALA A 103 -5.69 -46.35 18.46
N ARG A 104 -4.66 -46.85 19.13
CA ARG A 104 -3.40 -47.30 18.52
C ARG A 104 -3.09 -48.72 18.95
N GLU A 105 -3.18 -49.64 18.00
CA GLU A 105 -2.95 -51.07 18.18
C GLU A 105 -3.75 -51.66 19.36
N TYR A 106 -3.07 -52.08 20.43
CA TYR A 106 -3.66 -52.65 21.65
C TYR A 106 -3.94 -51.60 22.75
N GLY A 107 -3.82 -50.31 22.44
CA GLY A 107 -4.01 -49.20 23.38
C GLY A 107 -4.69 -47.96 22.76
N SER A 108 -4.63 -46.83 23.48
CA SER A 108 -5.18 -45.55 23.04
C SER A 108 -4.23 -44.42 23.40
N ASP A 109 -4.07 -43.46 22.49
CA ASP A 109 -3.33 -42.24 22.74
C ASP A 109 -4.25 -41.04 22.73
N THR A 110 -4.09 -40.19 23.74
CA THR A 110 -4.81 -38.92 23.88
C THR A 110 -3.83 -37.78 23.66
N VAL A 111 -4.17 -36.90 22.71
CA VAL A 111 -3.40 -35.68 22.45
C VAL A 111 -4.31 -34.47 22.55
N ASN A 112 -3.81 -33.40 23.16
CA ASN A 112 -4.49 -32.12 23.12
C ASN A 112 -4.39 -31.54 21.70
N THR A 113 -5.54 -31.30 21.08
CA THR A 113 -5.67 -30.69 19.74
C THR A 113 -6.22 -29.27 19.82
N GLY A 114 -6.43 -28.78 21.04
CA GLY A 114 -6.89 -27.45 21.33
C GLY A 114 -5.89 -26.38 20.93
N LYS A 115 -6.42 -25.18 20.63
CA LYS A 115 -5.62 -23.97 20.58
C LYS A 115 -5.70 -23.27 21.93
N GLU A 116 -4.58 -22.74 22.40
CA GLU A 116 -4.53 -21.92 23.62
C GLU A 116 -5.47 -20.69 23.52
N ARG A 117 -5.62 -20.14 22.30
CA ARG A 117 -6.57 -19.08 21.98
C ARG A 117 -7.07 -19.21 20.55
N LEU A 118 -8.33 -18.88 20.32
CA LEU A 118 -8.88 -18.75 18.97
C LEU A 118 -8.31 -17.51 18.26
N THR A 119 -8.34 -17.54 16.92
CA THR A 119 -8.03 -16.36 16.13
C THR A 119 -8.99 -15.22 16.53
N PRO A 120 -8.48 -14.02 16.85
CA PRO A 120 -9.33 -12.94 17.32
C PRO A 120 -10.34 -12.52 16.26
N GLY A 121 -11.53 -12.15 16.71
CA GLY A 121 -12.61 -11.66 15.88
C GLY A 121 -13.25 -10.45 16.55
N TRP A 122 -12.90 -9.26 16.06
CA TRP A 122 -13.32 -7.99 16.62
C TRP A 122 -14.59 -7.50 15.95
N LEU A 123 -15.67 -7.42 16.70
CA LEU A 123 -16.91 -6.81 16.28
C LEU A 123 -16.98 -5.39 16.83
N TRP A 124 -17.31 -4.41 16.00
CA TRP A 124 -17.53 -3.04 16.43
C TRP A 124 -19.01 -2.73 16.55
N ARG A 125 -19.32 -1.75 17.40
CA ARG A 125 -20.60 -1.06 17.44
C ARG A 125 -20.41 0.41 17.80
N CYS A 126 -21.35 1.21 17.31
CA CYS A 126 -21.84 2.42 17.96
C CYS A 126 -23.21 2.01 18.52
#